data_AF-A0AAU4UVJ3-F1
#
_entry.id   AF-A0AAU4UVJ3-F1
#
_cell.length_a   1.000
_cell.length_b   1.000
_cell.length_c   1.000
_cell.angle_alpha   90.00
_cell.angle_beta   90.00
_cell.angle_gamma   90.00
#
_symmetry.space_group_name_H-M   'P 1'
#
loop_
_entity.id
_entity.type
_entity.pdbx_description
1 polymer ?
#
loop_
_entity_poly.entity_id
_entity_poly.type
_entity_poly.pdbx_seq_one_letter_code
_entity_poly.pdbx_strand_id
1 'polypeptide(L)'
;MPQETPRRTTPVKAFIVLGLCLALLGGVGAWLLLGRETAEPCNGLAGDERVQKSVGAAVHPGMSCATLAEAIVKASAGDAPGRHTRAQAQALKDVFVALGSGEPAELTLDPALRVPLATALADYAPDLHAMLGGNDVNYVTRAGPQAPPWESEGTHHLAVFTNTLRGVLLAMAQDPHAYALLRLTETRSAAQRLATVPTDATGYALTVPPTESARALGILDGIADAVTHGKDEGQARAWRGAVLDGLLNGQDSPKSDQDPRAAELSAVWLQNLKNAPEGERFDRLRTQGVDMARTWAQERKMDEQTQQGLLAKAERSTLGA
;
A
#
# COMPACT_ATOMS: atom_id res chain seq x y z
N MET A 1 46.71 86.12 11.22
CA MET A 1 47.02 85.16 10.13
C MET A 1 46.71 83.76 10.64
N PRO A 2 46.14 82.88 9.80
CA PRO A 2 45.03 82.02 10.18
C PRO A 2 45.44 80.73 10.91
N GLN A 3 44.60 80.34 11.88
CA GLN A 3 44.68 79.08 12.63
C GLN A 3 44.22 77.90 11.77
N GLU A 4 45.04 76.85 11.74
CA GLU A 4 44.67 75.52 11.22
C GLU A 4 43.63 74.86 12.12
N THR A 5 42.59 74.28 11.51
CA THR A 5 41.61 73.41 12.17
C THR A 5 41.80 71.96 11.70
N PRO A 6 41.78 70.97 12.60
CA PRO A 6 41.99 69.56 12.23
C PRO A 6 40.71 68.95 11.67
N ARG A 7 40.84 68.28 10.51
CA ARG A 7 39.80 67.44 9.90
C ARG A 7 39.47 66.25 10.80
N ARG A 8 38.22 66.18 11.27
CA ARG A 8 37.64 65.01 11.94
C ARG A 8 36.98 64.12 10.89
N THR A 9 37.60 63.00 10.54
CA THR A 9 37.00 61.95 9.69
C THR A 9 36.07 61.09 10.54
N THR A 10 34.77 61.22 10.34
CA THR A 10 33.76 60.31 10.90
C THR A 10 33.74 58.99 10.11
N PRO A 11 33.76 57.82 10.77
CA PRO A 11 33.78 56.52 10.09
C PRO A 11 32.35 56.10 9.68
N VAL A 12 31.89 56.62 8.54
CA VAL A 12 30.58 56.27 7.94
C VAL A 12 30.50 54.78 7.55
N LYS A 13 31.64 54.07 7.44
CA LYS A 13 31.69 52.65 7.03
C LYS A 13 31.21 51.65 8.09
N ALA A 14 31.25 51.99 9.39
CA ALA A 14 30.90 51.04 10.45
C ALA A 14 29.38 50.78 10.56
N PHE A 15 28.54 51.78 10.29
CA PHE A 15 27.09 51.65 10.39
C PHE A 15 26.46 50.88 9.22
N ILE A 16 27.08 50.92 8.04
CA ILE A 16 26.58 50.21 6.85
C ILE A 16 26.78 48.69 6.99
N VAL A 17 27.90 48.26 7.57
CA VAL A 17 28.20 46.82 7.77
C VAL A 17 27.28 46.20 8.82
N LEU A 18 26.97 46.91 9.91
CA LEU A 18 26.08 46.41 10.96
C LEU A 18 24.62 46.26 10.48
N GLY A 19 24.14 47.21 9.67
CA GLY A 19 22.81 47.13 9.06
C GLY A 19 22.66 45.97 8.06
N LEU A 20 23.71 45.67 7.29
CA LEU A 20 23.72 44.54 6.34
C LEU A 20 23.74 43.19 7.06
N CYS A 21 24.49 43.06 8.16
CA CYS A 21 24.50 41.84 8.97
C CYS A 21 23.15 41.59 9.66
N LEU A 22 22.48 42.63 10.17
CA LEU A 22 21.16 42.49 10.78
C LEU A 22 20.06 42.18 9.74
N ALA A 23 20.13 42.73 8.53
CA ALA A 23 19.21 42.40 7.44
C ALA A 23 19.41 40.95 6.93
N LEU A 24 20.66 40.48 6.83
CA LEU A 24 20.96 39.09 6.46
C LEU A 24 20.56 38.10 7.56
N LEU A 25 20.80 38.42 8.84
CA LEU A 25 20.35 37.59 9.96
C LEU A 25 18.82 37.56 10.08
N GLY A 26 18.14 38.68 9.83
CA GLY A 26 16.67 38.76 9.77
C GLY A 26 16.07 37.98 8.59
N GLY A 27 16.70 38.06 7.41
CA GLY A 27 16.29 37.31 6.22
C GLY A 27 16.48 35.79 6.36
N VAL A 28 17.61 35.36 6.93
CA VAL A 28 17.89 33.93 7.18
C VAL A 28 17.00 33.38 8.31
N GLY A 29 16.75 34.17 9.37
CA GLY A 29 15.83 33.78 10.44
C GLY A 29 14.38 33.64 9.97
N ALA A 30 13.90 34.55 9.12
CA ALA A 30 12.58 34.46 8.51
C ALA A 30 12.48 33.29 7.52
N TRP A 31 13.53 32.99 6.75
CA TRP A 31 13.54 31.85 5.82
C TRP A 31 13.61 30.50 6.56
N LEU A 32 14.28 30.41 7.70
CA LEU A 32 14.28 29.18 8.52
C LEU A 32 12.95 28.94 9.27
N LEU A 33 12.18 29.99 9.56
CA LEU A 33 10.87 29.90 10.21
C LEU A 33 9.70 29.78 9.23
N LEU A 34 9.83 30.30 8.00
CA LEU A 34 8.77 30.29 6.97
C LEU A 34 9.05 29.37 5.79
N GLY A 35 10.29 28.90 5.61
CA GLY A 35 10.73 28.08 4.47
C GLY A 35 10.76 26.58 4.74
N ARG A 36 10.36 26.12 5.93
CA ARG A 36 10.02 24.72 6.14
C ARG A 36 8.54 24.55 5.83
N GLU A 37 8.24 24.20 4.58
CA GLU A 37 6.97 23.55 4.26
C GLU A 37 6.89 22.28 5.10
N THR A 38 6.28 22.39 6.28
CA THR A 38 5.97 21.23 7.10
C THR A 38 4.89 20.45 6.34
N ALA A 39 5.15 19.17 6.07
CA ALA A 39 4.17 18.30 5.46
C ALA A 39 2.80 18.48 6.14
N GLU A 40 1.75 18.65 5.35
CA GLU A 40 0.42 18.85 5.89
C GLU A 40 0.02 17.65 6.78
N PRO A 41 -0.60 17.90 7.95
CA PRO A 41 -1.09 16.83 8.81
C PRO A 41 -1.94 15.84 8.02
N CYS A 42 -1.72 14.55 8.26
CA CYS A 42 -2.46 13.46 7.62
C CYS A 42 -2.44 13.52 6.09
N ASN A 43 -1.34 14.01 5.49
CA ASN A 43 -1.16 14.10 4.04
C ASN A 43 -2.18 15.01 3.34
N GLY A 44 -2.72 16.01 4.04
CA GLY A 44 -3.71 16.94 3.50
C GLY A 44 -5.10 16.33 3.29
N LEU A 45 -5.30 15.04 3.61
CA LEU A 45 -6.56 14.32 3.38
C LEU A 45 -7.78 14.99 4.02
N ALA A 46 -7.60 15.55 5.22
CA ALA A 46 -8.70 16.23 5.93
C ALA A 46 -9.12 17.55 5.26
N GLY A 47 -8.24 18.15 4.45
CA GLY A 47 -8.49 19.37 3.67
C GLY A 47 -8.89 19.11 2.22
N ASP A 48 -8.74 17.89 1.73
CA ASP A 48 -9.09 17.52 0.35
C ASP A 48 -10.61 17.51 0.14
N GLU A 49 -11.10 18.33 -0.79
CA GLU A 49 -12.54 18.51 -1.05
C GLU A 49 -13.23 17.20 -1.48
N ARG A 50 -12.51 16.34 -2.19
CA ARG A 50 -13.04 15.05 -2.67
C ARG A 50 -13.18 14.09 -1.49
N VAL A 51 -12.19 14.04 -0.59
CA VAL A 51 -12.25 13.23 0.64
C VAL A 51 -13.37 13.72 1.55
N GLN A 52 -13.49 15.04 1.79
CA GLN A 52 -14.58 15.60 2.59
C GLN A 52 -15.96 15.24 2.03
N LYS A 53 -16.11 15.28 0.71
CA LYS A 53 -17.37 14.96 0.03
C LYS A 53 -17.76 13.49 0.17
N SER A 54 -16.82 12.56 0.05
CA SER A 54 -17.11 11.12 -0.01
C SER A 54 -17.05 10.42 1.34
N VAL A 55 -16.11 10.80 2.21
CA VAL A 55 -16.01 10.26 3.58
C VAL A 55 -17.06 10.90 4.50
N GLY A 56 -17.38 12.17 4.27
CA GLY A 56 -18.51 12.87 4.88
C GLY A 56 -18.14 14.22 5.50
N ALA A 57 -19.15 15.07 5.67
CA ALA A 57 -19.02 16.47 6.09
C ALA A 57 -18.45 16.69 7.50
N ALA A 58 -18.28 15.62 8.29
CA ALA A 58 -17.59 15.68 9.58
C ALA A 58 -16.06 15.73 9.40
N VAL A 59 -15.52 15.34 8.24
CA VAL A 59 -14.10 15.51 7.92
C VAL A 59 -13.84 17.00 7.67
N HIS A 60 -12.89 17.57 8.39
CA HIS A 60 -12.51 18.97 8.26
C HIS A 60 -11.01 19.17 8.55
N PRO A 61 -10.39 20.25 8.05
CA PRO A 61 -9.03 20.60 8.41
C PRO A 61 -8.85 20.69 9.93
N GLY A 62 -7.72 20.21 10.44
CA GLY A 62 -7.40 20.21 11.88
C GLY A 62 -7.94 19.01 12.67
N MET A 63 -8.66 18.08 12.03
CA MET A 63 -8.96 16.78 12.64
C MET A 63 -7.69 15.95 12.86
N SER A 64 -7.66 15.14 13.93
CA SER A 64 -6.54 14.22 14.16
C SER A 64 -6.49 13.10 13.12
N CYS A 65 -5.30 12.59 12.80
CA CYS A 65 -5.17 11.50 11.81
C CYS A 65 -5.86 10.21 12.26
N ALA A 66 -5.93 9.94 13.58
CA ALA A 66 -6.68 8.80 14.11
C ALA A 66 -8.19 8.94 13.87
N THR A 67 -8.76 10.11 14.17
CA THR A 67 -10.19 10.38 13.92
C THR A 67 -10.52 10.34 12.43
N LEU A 68 -9.63 10.87 11.59
CA LEU A 68 -9.77 10.77 10.15
C LEU A 68 -9.73 9.30 9.67
N ALA A 69 -8.80 8.50 10.20
CA ALA A 69 -8.68 7.09 9.87
C ALA A 69 -9.97 6.32 10.18
N GLU A 70 -10.55 6.54 11.36
CA GLU A 70 -11.83 5.95 11.76
C GLU A 70 -12.98 6.38 10.83
N ALA A 71 -13.03 7.65 10.46
CA ALA A 71 -14.03 8.17 9.53
C ALA A 71 -13.91 7.50 8.15
N ILE A 72 -12.68 7.35 7.63
CA ILE A 72 -12.42 6.66 6.35
C ILE A 72 -12.90 5.21 6.43
N VAL A 73 -12.45 4.44 7.43
CA VAL A 73 -12.85 3.03 7.60
C VAL A 73 -14.35 2.91 7.65
N LYS A 74 -15.02 3.74 8.45
CA LYS A 74 -16.48 3.72 8.58
C LYS A 74 -17.20 4.04 7.26
N ALA A 75 -16.69 5.00 6.49
CA ALA A 75 -17.29 5.41 5.23
C ALA A 75 -17.08 4.37 4.12
N SER A 76 -15.99 3.59 4.17
CA SER A 76 -15.63 2.62 3.13
C SER A 76 -15.98 1.17 3.44
N ALA A 77 -16.24 0.81 4.70
CA ALA A 77 -16.54 -0.57 5.08
C ALA A 77 -17.92 -1.00 4.57
N GLY A 78 -18.01 -2.23 4.06
CA GLY A 78 -19.27 -2.83 3.63
C GLY A 78 -20.14 -3.31 4.80
N ASP A 79 -21.45 -3.42 4.59
CA ASP A 79 -22.37 -4.05 5.57
C ASP A 79 -22.17 -5.57 5.66
N ALA A 80 -21.56 -6.15 4.63
CA ALA A 80 -21.12 -7.53 4.57
C ALA A 80 -19.74 -7.60 3.87
N PRO A 81 -18.87 -8.55 4.24
CA PRO A 81 -17.52 -8.65 3.67
C PRO A 81 -17.53 -8.68 2.14
N GLY A 82 -16.72 -7.82 1.52
CA GLY A 82 -16.61 -7.71 0.05
C GLY A 82 -17.85 -7.18 -0.67
N ARG A 83 -18.91 -6.78 0.05
CA ARG A 83 -20.12 -6.19 -0.54
C ARG A 83 -20.18 -4.71 -0.22
N HIS A 84 -20.01 -3.91 -1.26
CA HIS A 84 -19.87 -2.47 -1.16
C HIS A 84 -20.94 -1.77 -1.99
N THR A 85 -21.51 -0.73 -1.41
CA THR A 85 -22.29 0.27 -2.14
C THR A 85 -21.34 1.16 -2.94
N ARG A 86 -21.90 1.88 -3.93
CA ARG A 86 -21.14 2.87 -4.70
C ARG A 86 -20.47 3.92 -3.80
N ALA A 87 -21.15 4.37 -2.75
CA ALA A 87 -20.64 5.39 -1.85
C ALA A 87 -19.43 4.89 -1.06
N GLN A 88 -19.48 3.65 -0.55
CA GLN A 88 -18.37 3.02 0.17
C GLN A 88 -17.13 2.89 -0.71
N ALA A 89 -17.28 2.32 -1.91
CA ALA A 89 -16.17 2.17 -2.85
C ALA A 89 -15.62 3.54 -3.30
N GLN A 90 -16.49 4.55 -3.46
CA GLN A 90 -16.08 5.89 -3.84
C GLN A 90 -15.27 6.57 -2.73
N ALA A 91 -15.66 6.40 -1.46
CA ALA A 91 -14.95 6.97 -0.31
C ALA A 91 -13.49 6.49 -0.26
N LEU A 92 -13.26 5.18 -0.37
CA LEU A 92 -11.88 4.65 -0.37
C LEU A 92 -11.12 5.03 -1.63
N LYS A 93 -11.77 5.03 -2.80
CA LYS A 93 -11.17 5.51 -4.07
C LYS A 93 -10.66 6.93 -3.94
N ASP A 94 -11.48 7.80 -3.40
CA ASP A 94 -11.20 9.21 -3.27
C ASP A 94 -10.03 9.49 -2.34
N VAL A 95 -9.92 8.75 -1.24
CA VAL A 95 -8.74 8.77 -0.36
C VAL A 95 -7.48 8.36 -1.13
N PHE A 96 -7.52 7.27 -1.91
CA PHE A 96 -6.35 6.79 -2.64
C PHE A 96 -5.95 7.73 -3.77
N VAL A 97 -6.92 8.33 -4.46
CA VAL A 97 -6.68 9.35 -5.47
C VAL A 97 -6.06 10.60 -4.85
N ALA A 98 -6.53 11.04 -3.69
CA ALA A 98 -5.96 12.19 -2.98
C ALA A 98 -4.50 11.90 -2.56
N LEU A 99 -4.22 10.74 -1.97
CA LEU A 99 -2.86 10.32 -1.63
C LEU A 99 -1.95 10.18 -2.86
N GLY A 100 -2.50 9.72 -3.99
CA GLY A 100 -1.78 9.51 -5.23
C GLY A 100 -1.60 10.75 -6.10
N SER A 101 -2.11 11.91 -5.68
CA SER A 101 -2.02 13.16 -6.44
C SER A 101 -0.64 13.85 -6.31
N GLY A 102 0.17 13.45 -5.34
CA GLY A 102 1.56 13.87 -5.17
C GLY A 102 2.58 13.02 -5.95
N GLU A 103 3.87 13.36 -5.82
CA GLU A 103 4.99 12.57 -6.35
C GLU A 103 4.96 11.13 -5.79
N PRO A 104 4.78 10.08 -6.62
CA PRO A 104 4.59 8.71 -6.13
C PRO A 104 5.75 8.14 -5.32
N ALA A 105 6.97 8.68 -5.50
CA ALA A 105 8.19 8.23 -4.82
C ALA A 105 8.35 8.76 -3.39
N GLU A 106 7.54 9.75 -2.98
CA GLU A 106 7.71 10.46 -1.71
C GLU A 106 6.52 10.34 -0.74
N LEU A 107 5.50 9.54 -1.10
CA LEU A 107 4.33 9.38 -0.26
C LEU A 107 4.70 8.77 1.10
N THR A 108 4.63 9.60 2.14
CA THR A 108 4.84 9.20 3.54
C THR A 108 3.54 9.31 4.30
N LEU A 109 2.95 8.20 4.74
CA LEU A 109 1.72 8.23 5.52
C LEU A 109 1.98 8.43 7.01
N ASP A 110 1.13 9.25 7.64
CA ASP A 110 1.04 9.34 9.10
C ASP A 110 0.82 7.93 9.70
N PRO A 111 1.55 7.53 10.76
CA PRO A 111 1.41 6.22 11.37
C PRO A 111 -0.03 5.85 11.76
N ALA A 112 -0.84 6.82 12.19
CA ALA A 112 -2.23 6.58 12.59
C ALA A 112 -3.14 6.18 11.42
N LEU A 113 -2.72 6.42 10.17
CA LEU A 113 -3.48 6.06 8.97
C LEU A 113 -3.14 4.66 8.44
N ARG A 114 -1.94 4.13 8.71
CA ARG A 114 -1.39 2.97 7.98
C ARG A 114 -2.24 1.70 8.17
N VAL A 115 -2.45 1.27 9.41
CA VAL A 115 -3.22 0.06 9.72
C VAL A 115 -4.71 0.23 9.41
N PRO A 116 -5.38 1.37 9.73
CA PRO A 116 -6.77 1.57 9.34
C PRO A 116 -7.00 1.55 7.83
N LEU A 117 -6.14 2.19 7.04
CA LEU A 117 -6.26 2.15 5.58
C LEU A 117 -6.00 0.74 5.02
N ALA A 118 -5.03 0.01 5.57
CA ALA A 118 -4.80 -1.39 5.20
C ALA A 118 -6.02 -2.26 5.55
N THR A 119 -6.67 -2.01 6.68
CA THR A 119 -7.92 -2.67 7.09
C THR A 119 -9.06 -2.36 6.12
N ALA A 120 -9.25 -1.09 5.77
CA ALA A 120 -10.26 -0.70 4.80
C ALA A 120 -10.02 -1.37 3.45
N LEU A 121 -8.78 -1.36 2.94
CA LEU A 121 -8.43 -2.01 1.67
C LEU A 121 -8.56 -3.53 1.72
N ALA A 122 -8.29 -4.16 2.86
CA ALA A 122 -8.44 -5.60 3.03
C ALA A 122 -9.90 -6.07 2.84
N ASP A 123 -10.89 -5.22 3.11
CA ASP A 123 -12.31 -5.51 2.83
C ASP A 123 -12.66 -5.46 1.33
N TYR A 124 -11.73 -4.98 0.49
CA TYR A 124 -11.78 -4.98 -0.98
C TYR A 124 -10.81 -6.02 -1.56
N ALA A 125 -10.63 -7.17 -0.88
CA ALA A 125 -9.65 -8.19 -1.26
C ALA A 125 -9.68 -8.63 -2.75
N PRO A 126 -10.85 -8.83 -3.39
CA PRO A 126 -10.90 -9.15 -4.82
C PRO A 126 -10.36 -8.03 -5.71
N ASP A 127 -10.66 -6.78 -5.35
CA ASP A 127 -10.24 -5.59 -6.10
C ASP A 127 -8.75 -5.35 -5.93
N LEU A 128 -8.23 -5.53 -4.71
CA LEU A 128 -6.80 -5.50 -4.43
C LEU A 128 -6.05 -6.52 -5.31
N HIS A 129 -6.52 -7.77 -5.33
CA HIS A 129 -5.93 -8.82 -6.16
C HIS A 129 -5.95 -8.45 -7.64
N ALA A 130 -7.09 -8.00 -8.17
CA ALA A 130 -7.23 -7.65 -9.58
C ALA A 130 -6.36 -6.46 -9.98
N MET A 131 -6.25 -5.43 -9.12
CA MET A 131 -5.38 -4.27 -9.37
C MET A 131 -3.89 -4.63 -9.33
N LEU A 132 -3.49 -5.57 -8.45
CA LEU A 132 -2.12 -6.08 -8.39
C LEU A 132 -1.80 -7.03 -9.55
N GLY A 133 -2.73 -7.92 -9.88
CA GLY A 133 -2.64 -8.87 -10.99
C GLY A 133 -2.55 -8.18 -12.36
N GLY A 134 -3.26 -7.06 -12.53
CA GLY A 134 -3.15 -6.19 -13.71
C GLY A 134 -3.62 -6.82 -15.03
N ASN A 135 -4.37 -7.93 -14.96
CA ASN A 135 -4.87 -8.66 -16.14
C ASN A 135 -6.33 -8.34 -16.48
N ASP A 136 -7.07 -7.69 -15.57
CA ASP A 136 -8.46 -7.29 -15.80
C ASP A 136 -8.54 -5.87 -16.38
N VAL A 137 -9.03 -5.79 -17.62
CA VAL A 137 -9.21 -4.54 -18.38
C VAL A 137 -10.16 -3.55 -17.70
N ASN A 138 -11.11 -4.03 -16.88
CA ASN A 138 -12.02 -3.14 -16.15
C ASN A 138 -11.24 -2.29 -15.14
N TYR A 139 -10.30 -2.88 -14.41
CA TYR A 139 -9.50 -2.15 -13.44
C TYR A 139 -8.60 -1.11 -14.10
N VAL A 140 -8.09 -1.40 -15.30
CA VAL A 140 -7.31 -0.42 -16.08
C VAL A 140 -8.19 0.73 -16.58
N THR A 141 -9.35 0.41 -17.17
CA THR A 141 -10.23 1.42 -17.78
C THR A 141 -11.03 2.24 -16.77
N ARG A 142 -11.23 1.72 -15.55
CA ARG A 142 -11.96 2.38 -14.46
C ARG A 142 -11.05 3.00 -13.39
N ALA A 143 -9.73 2.90 -13.55
CA ALA A 143 -8.74 3.44 -12.60
C ALA A 143 -8.74 4.98 -12.48
N GLY A 144 -9.21 5.70 -13.50
CA GLY A 144 -9.14 7.16 -13.56
C GLY A 144 -9.80 7.87 -12.35
N PRO A 145 -9.28 9.01 -11.88
CA PRO A 145 -9.83 9.78 -10.74
C PRO A 145 -11.31 10.17 -10.88
N GLN A 146 -11.77 10.34 -12.12
CA GLN A 146 -13.16 10.73 -12.43
C GLN A 146 -14.05 9.54 -12.79
N ALA A 147 -13.47 8.35 -12.97
CA ALA A 147 -14.25 7.14 -13.24
C ALA A 147 -14.88 6.66 -11.92
N PRO A 148 -16.21 6.58 -11.81
CA PRO A 148 -16.84 6.10 -10.59
C PRO A 148 -16.58 4.59 -10.40
N PRO A 149 -16.70 4.07 -9.17
CA PRO A 149 -16.90 2.65 -8.93
C PRO A 149 -18.00 2.10 -9.83
N TRP A 150 -17.82 0.87 -10.31
CA TRP A 150 -18.80 0.20 -11.16
C TRP A 150 -19.41 -0.99 -10.43
N GLU A 151 -20.64 -1.32 -10.77
CA GLU A 151 -21.33 -2.49 -10.24
C GLU A 151 -20.99 -3.73 -11.06
N SER A 152 -20.67 -4.82 -10.39
CA SER A 152 -20.63 -6.16 -10.96
C SER A 152 -20.92 -7.17 -9.84
N GLU A 153 -21.61 -8.28 -10.17
CA GLU A 153 -21.89 -9.36 -9.22
C GLU A 153 -22.58 -8.91 -7.91
N GLY A 154 -23.34 -7.80 -7.97
CA GLY A 154 -24.06 -7.24 -6.83
C GLY A 154 -23.17 -6.55 -5.80
N THR A 155 -21.97 -6.09 -6.20
CA THR A 155 -21.08 -5.24 -5.40
C THR A 155 -20.50 -4.11 -6.26
N HIS A 156 -19.98 -3.06 -5.65
CA HIS A 156 -19.27 -1.98 -6.33
C HIS A 156 -17.77 -2.12 -6.17
N HIS A 157 -17.06 -2.09 -7.30
CA HIS A 157 -15.62 -2.27 -7.34
C HIS A 157 -14.85 -0.95 -7.26
N LEU A 158 -13.77 -0.99 -6.50
CA LEU A 158 -12.74 0.02 -6.36
C LEU A 158 -11.63 -0.20 -7.41
N ALA A 159 -11.35 0.81 -8.22
CA ALA A 159 -10.16 0.83 -9.07
C ALA A 159 -9.43 2.17 -9.01
N VAL A 160 -8.12 2.12 -8.85
CA VAL A 160 -7.17 3.24 -9.00
C VAL A 160 -6.02 2.81 -9.89
N PHE A 161 -5.21 3.76 -10.37
CA PHE A 161 -4.05 3.41 -11.19
C PHE A 161 -3.04 2.59 -10.40
N THR A 162 -2.36 1.66 -11.07
CA THR A 162 -1.39 0.75 -10.43
C THR A 162 -0.25 1.50 -9.74
N ASN A 163 0.22 2.62 -10.29
CA ASN A 163 1.23 3.46 -9.64
C ASN A 163 0.70 4.11 -8.35
N THR A 164 -0.53 4.63 -8.37
CA THR A 164 -1.22 5.14 -7.17
C THR A 164 -1.34 4.05 -6.11
N LEU A 165 -1.83 2.86 -6.49
CA LEU A 165 -1.95 1.74 -5.56
C LEU A 165 -0.59 1.34 -4.98
N ARG A 166 0.45 1.17 -5.80
CA ARG A 166 1.80 0.79 -5.34
C ARG A 166 2.39 1.81 -4.36
N GLY A 167 2.25 3.11 -4.64
CA GLY A 167 2.70 4.16 -3.73
C GLY A 167 1.99 4.13 -2.39
N VAL A 168 0.65 3.99 -2.39
CA VAL A 168 -0.16 3.90 -1.17
C VAL A 168 0.16 2.63 -0.38
N LEU A 169 0.28 1.47 -1.04
CA LEU A 169 0.70 0.22 -0.40
C LEU A 169 2.09 0.33 0.22
N LEU A 170 3.05 0.93 -0.47
CA LEU A 170 4.41 1.16 0.05
C LEU A 170 4.38 2.05 1.31
N ALA A 171 3.59 3.12 1.29
CA ALA A 171 3.47 4.02 2.42
C ALA A 171 2.80 3.36 3.64
N MET A 172 1.78 2.51 3.42
CA MET A 172 1.16 1.70 4.48
C MET A 172 2.13 0.67 5.04
N ALA A 173 2.89 -0.01 4.16
CA ALA A 173 3.82 -1.08 4.51
C ALA A 173 5.03 -0.64 5.36
N GLN A 174 5.25 0.67 5.51
CA GLN A 174 6.17 1.19 6.52
C GLN A 174 5.79 0.74 7.94
N ASP A 175 4.52 0.39 8.17
CA ASP A 175 4.07 -0.38 9.33
C ASP A 175 4.03 -1.90 9.01
N PRO A 176 4.80 -2.74 9.73
CA PRO A 176 4.84 -4.17 9.47
C PRO A 176 3.50 -4.89 9.69
N HIS A 177 2.63 -4.38 10.57
CA HIS A 177 1.31 -4.96 10.79
C HIS A 177 0.35 -4.67 9.62
N ALA A 178 0.43 -3.46 9.06
CA ALA A 178 -0.33 -3.12 7.85
C ALA A 178 0.12 -3.99 6.66
N TYR A 179 1.43 -4.21 6.50
CA TYR A 179 1.96 -5.11 5.48
C TYR A 179 1.50 -6.55 5.69
N ALA A 180 1.62 -7.10 6.91
CA ALA A 180 1.21 -8.46 7.23
C ALA A 180 -0.29 -8.69 6.94
N LEU A 181 -1.14 -7.71 7.28
CA LEU A 181 -2.58 -7.76 6.98
C LEU A 181 -2.82 -7.85 5.47
N LEU A 182 -2.24 -6.95 4.68
CA LEU A 182 -2.41 -6.94 3.21
C LEU A 182 -1.84 -8.20 2.57
N ARG A 183 -0.70 -8.70 3.07
CA ARG A 183 -0.08 -9.94 2.61
C ARG A 183 -0.95 -11.15 2.88
N LEU A 184 -1.55 -11.25 4.07
CA LEU A 184 -2.45 -12.34 4.41
C LEU A 184 -3.76 -12.26 3.62
N THR A 185 -4.29 -11.05 3.39
CA THR A 185 -5.45 -10.83 2.52
C THR A 185 -5.17 -11.32 1.10
N GLU A 186 -4.04 -10.93 0.51
CA GLU A 186 -3.65 -11.37 -0.84
C GLU A 186 -3.40 -12.89 -0.90
N THR A 187 -2.84 -13.48 0.16
CA THR A 187 -2.70 -14.93 0.29
C THR A 187 -4.05 -15.64 0.14
N ARG A 188 -5.07 -15.16 0.86
CA ARG A 188 -6.42 -15.73 0.83
C ARG A 188 -7.09 -15.50 -0.52
N SER A 189 -6.97 -14.30 -1.09
CA SER A 189 -7.43 -14.00 -2.45
C SER A 189 -6.83 -14.96 -3.47
N ALA A 190 -5.51 -15.15 -3.44
CA ALA A 190 -4.80 -16.07 -4.31
C ALA A 190 -5.31 -17.51 -4.17
N ALA A 191 -5.50 -18.00 -2.95
CA ALA A 191 -6.06 -19.32 -2.69
C ALA A 191 -7.50 -19.47 -3.23
N GLN A 192 -8.34 -18.46 -3.02
CA GLN A 192 -9.71 -18.44 -3.53
C GLN A 192 -9.72 -18.50 -5.07
N ARG A 193 -8.86 -17.73 -5.74
CA ARG A 193 -8.75 -17.74 -7.19
C ARG A 193 -8.34 -19.11 -7.72
N LEU A 194 -7.36 -19.75 -7.09
CA LEU A 194 -6.95 -21.12 -7.43
C LEU A 194 -8.07 -22.15 -7.20
N ALA A 195 -8.79 -22.05 -6.08
CA ALA A 195 -9.88 -22.96 -5.76
C ALA A 195 -11.06 -22.86 -6.76
N THR A 196 -11.37 -21.65 -7.24
CA THR A 196 -12.47 -21.42 -8.18
C THR A 196 -12.23 -21.94 -9.60
N VAL A 197 -11.01 -22.38 -9.94
CA VAL A 197 -10.70 -22.90 -11.28
C VAL A 197 -11.45 -24.22 -11.54
N PRO A 198 -12.28 -24.32 -12.58
CA PRO A 198 -12.97 -25.56 -12.94
C PRO A 198 -12.00 -26.73 -13.12
N THR A 199 -12.40 -27.95 -12.75
CA THR A 199 -11.53 -29.15 -12.79
C THR A 199 -11.09 -29.51 -14.22
N ASP A 200 -11.91 -29.19 -15.20
CA ASP A 200 -11.70 -29.39 -16.64
C ASP A 200 -11.08 -28.17 -17.35
N ALA A 201 -10.72 -27.12 -16.60
CA ALA A 201 -10.11 -25.92 -17.17
C ALA A 201 -8.81 -26.26 -17.93
N THR A 202 -8.68 -25.68 -19.12
CA THR A 202 -7.49 -25.78 -19.97
C THR A 202 -7.07 -24.41 -20.49
N GLY A 203 -5.90 -24.32 -21.12
CA GLY A 203 -5.43 -23.07 -21.73
C GLY A 203 -5.38 -21.92 -20.73
N TYR A 204 -5.91 -20.75 -21.12
CA TYR A 204 -5.89 -19.55 -20.28
C TYR A 204 -6.65 -19.72 -18.96
N ALA A 205 -7.78 -20.42 -18.94
CA ALA A 205 -8.56 -20.63 -17.72
C ALA A 205 -7.79 -21.42 -16.66
N LEU A 206 -6.88 -22.31 -17.08
CA LEU A 206 -5.98 -23.03 -16.20
C LEU A 206 -4.77 -22.19 -15.77
N THR A 207 -4.21 -21.40 -16.69
CA THR A 207 -2.91 -20.76 -16.46
C THR A 207 -2.98 -19.37 -15.85
N VAL A 208 -4.04 -18.59 -16.13
CA VAL A 208 -4.14 -17.20 -15.65
C VAL A 208 -4.18 -17.12 -14.12
N PRO A 209 -5.05 -17.85 -13.41
CA PRO A 209 -5.17 -17.72 -11.95
C PRO A 209 -3.84 -17.89 -11.18
N PRO A 210 -3.03 -18.95 -11.40
CA PRO A 210 -1.73 -19.06 -10.71
C PRO A 210 -0.73 -18.00 -11.14
N THR A 211 -0.73 -17.56 -12.41
CA THR A 211 0.18 -16.49 -12.84
C THR A 211 -0.18 -15.12 -12.30
N GLU A 212 -1.48 -14.84 -12.16
CA GLU A 212 -2.00 -13.60 -11.59
C GLU A 212 -1.70 -13.52 -10.09
N SER A 213 -2.00 -14.58 -9.35
CA SER A 213 -1.64 -14.71 -7.92
C SER A 213 -0.14 -14.58 -7.68
N ALA A 214 0.69 -15.22 -8.51
CA ALA A 214 2.13 -15.16 -8.38
C ALA A 214 2.69 -13.74 -8.64
N ARG A 215 2.08 -12.99 -9.57
CA ARG A 215 2.41 -11.59 -9.81
C ARG A 215 2.01 -10.70 -8.64
N ALA A 216 0.77 -10.83 -8.15
CA ALA A 216 0.26 -9.98 -7.08
C ALA A 216 1.09 -10.12 -5.80
N LEU A 217 1.44 -11.34 -5.42
CA LEU A 217 2.36 -11.62 -4.31
C LEU A 217 3.78 -11.09 -4.57
N GLY A 218 4.28 -11.20 -5.81
CA GLY A 218 5.56 -10.63 -6.21
C GLY A 218 5.63 -9.10 -6.08
N ILE A 219 4.52 -8.39 -6.34
CA ILE A 219 4.45 -6.94 -6.11
C ILE A 219 4.60 -6.64 -4.61
N LEU A 220 3.97 -7.43 -3.74
CA LEU A 220 4.12 -7.29 -2.30
C LEU A 220 5.55 -7.61 -1.84
N ASP A 221 6.26 -8.54 -2.49
CA ASP A 221 7.68 -8.78 -2.23
C ASP A 221 8.53 -7.55 -2.58
N GLY A 222 8.28 -6.94 -3.75
CA GLY A 222 8.94 -5.70 -4.15
C GLY A 222 8.68 -4.53 -3.20
N ILE A 223 7.46 -4.43 -2.65
CA ILE A 223 7.13 -3.45 -1.60
C ILE A 223 7.92 -3.73 -0.32
N ALA A 224 8.02 -4.98 0.14
CA ALA A 224 8.80 -5.32 1.32
C ALA A 224 10.30 -5.02 1.13
N ASP A 225 10.84 -5.31 -0.06
CA ASP A 225 12.20 -4.96 -0.44
C ASP A 225 12.39 -3.44 -0.36
N ALA A 226 11.47 -2.65 -0.93
CA ALA A 226 11.52 -1.19 -0.90
C ALA A 226 11.40 -0.60 0.52
N VAL A 227 10.56 -1.16 1.40
CA VAL A 227 10.44 -0.72 2.79
C VAL A 227 11.74 -0.98 3.57
N THR A 228 12.35 -2.14 3.36
CA THR A 228 13.59 -2.52 4.05
C THR A 228 14.84 -1.93 3.40
N HIS A 229 14.74 -1.42 2.17
CA HIS A 229 15.80 -0.73 1.47
C HIS A 229 16.22 0.53 2.26
N GLY A 230 17.51 0.65 2.55
CA GLY A 230 18.07 1.77 3.31
C GLY A 230 17.91 1.70 4.84
N LYS A 231 17.19 0.69 5.37
CA LYS A 231 17.23 0.38 6.81
C LYS A 231 18.55 -0.29 7.17
N ASP A 232 19.04 -0.08 8.39
CA ASP A 232 20.12 -0.92 8.91
C ASP A 232 19.64 -2.37 9.09
N GLU A 233 20.58 -3.31 9.20
CA GLU A 233 20.23 -4.72 9.30
C GLU A 233 19.35 -5.04 10.52
N GLY A 234 19.54 -4.35 11.64
CA GLY A 234 18.75 -4.54 12.85
C GLY A 234 17.31 -4.09 12.65
N GLN A 235 17.12 -2.91 12.06
CA GLN A 235 15.81 -2.37 11.70
C GLN A 235 15.09 -3.25 10.66
N ALA A 236 15.81 -3.71 9.63
CA ALA A 236 15.25 -4.61 8.64
C ALA A 236 14.83 -5.95 9.26
N ARG A 237 15.67 -6.53 10.13
CA ARG A 237 15.32 -7.75 10.87
C ARG A 237 14.11 -7.56 11.79
N ALA A 238 14.03 -6.43 12.51
CA ALA A 238 12.90 -6.13 13.38
C ALA A 238 11.57 -6.00 12.59
N TRP A 239 11.61 -5.30 11.45
CA TRP A 239 10.43 -5.18 10.58
C TRP A 239 9.99 -6.55 10.05
N ARG A 240 10.93 -7.37 9.54
CA ARG A 240 10.65 -8.74 9.05
C ARG A 240 10.09 -9.64 10.15
N GLY A 241 10.64 -9.56 11.36
CA GLY A 241 10.14 -10.27 12.53
C GLY A 241 8.68 -9.91 12.85
N ALA A 242 8.37 -8.62 12.92
CA ALA A 242 7.01 -8.14 13.17
C ALA A 242 6.02 -8.55 12.05
N VAL A 243 6.46 -8.57 10.80
CA VAL A 243 5.64 -9.11 9.68
C VAL A 243 5.35 -10.59 9.89
N LEU A 244 6.38 -11.40 10.18
CA LEU A 244 6.20 -12.83 10.42
C LEU A 244 5.30 -13.10 11.63
N ASP A 245 5.45 -12.34 12.71
CA ASP A 245 4.58 -12.44 13.89
C ASP A 245 3.13 -12.11 13.51
N GLY A 246 2.90 -11.08 12.69
CA GLY A 246 1.58 -10.73 12.17
C GLY A 246 0.98 -11.82 11.28
N LEU A 247 1.78 -12.48 10.44
CA LEU A 247 1.33 -13.57 9.57
C LEU A 247 1.04 -14.87 10.33
N LEU A 248 1.89 -15.24 11.28
CA LEU A 248 1.81 -16.51 12.01
C LEU A 248 0.80 -16.47 13.17
N ASN A 249 0.57 -15.29 13.75
CA ASN A 249 -0.43 -15.07 14.79
C ASN A 249 -1.72 -14.43 14.26
N GLY A 250 -1.73 -14.03 12.99
CA GLY A 250 -2.91 -13.50 12.32
C GLY A 250 -4.04 -14.52 12.40
N GLN A 251 -5.11 -14.17 13.11
CA GLN A 251 -6.27 -15.04 13.25
C GLN A 251 -6.95 -15.28 11.90
N ASP A 252 -7.72 -16.37 11.83
CA ASP A 252 -8.74 -16.60 10.82
C ASP A 252 -9.52 -15.29 10.60
N SER A 253 -9.43 -14.66 9.43
CA SER A 253 -10.38 -13.60 9.13
C SER A 253 -11.75 -14.24 9.21
N PRO A 254 -12.67 -13.70 10.00
CA PRO A 254 -14.02 -14.23 10.02
C PRO A 254 -14.63 -13.98 8.63
N LYS A 255 -14.77 -15.06 7.86
CA LYS A 255 -15.71 -15.25 6.74
C LYS A 255 -15.26 -14.98 5.29
N SER A 256 -13.96 -14.84 4.97
CA SER A 256 -13.54 -14.78 3.54
C SER A 256 -13.48 -16.15 2.85
N ASP A 257 -13.25 -17.22 3.60
CA ASP A 257 -13.02 -18.55 3.02
C ASP A 257 -14.35 -19.31 2.95
N GLN A 258 -15.20 -18.92 2.00
CA GLN A 258 -16.43 -19.68 1.72
C GLN A 258 -16.13 -21.00 1.01
N ASP A 259 -14.98 -21.14 0.34
CA ASP A 259 -14.54 -22.40 -0.29
C ASP A 259 -13.55 -23.13 0.64
N PRO A 260 -13.89 -24.33 1.15
CA PRO A 260 -12.99 -25.14 1.98
C PRO A 260 -11.63 -25.41 1.32
N ARG A 261 -11.56 -25.48 -0.01
CA ARG A 261 -10.29 -25.69 -0.73
C ARG A 261 -9.38 -24.46 -0.67
N ALA A 262 -9.96 -23.26 -0.69
CA ALA A 262 -9.20 -22.02 -0.51
C ALA A 262 -8.63 -21.91 0.90
N ALA A 263 -9.44 -22.27 1.91
CA ALA A 263 -8.99 -22.36 3.30
C ALA A 263 -7.84 -23.36 3.46
N GLU A 264 -7.98 -24.56 2.88
CA GLU A 264 -6.96 -25.60 2.92
C GLU A 264 -5.64 -25.16 2.27
N LEU A 265 -5.69 -24.58 1.07
CA LEU A 265 -4.49 -24.06 0.38
C LEU A 265 -3.76 -23.00 1.22
N SER A 266 -4.50 -22.07 1.81
CA SER A 266 -3.93 -21.03 2.68
C SER A 266 -3.32 -21.63 3.95
N ALA A 267 -4.02 -22.58 4.57
CA ALA A 267 -3.56 -23.26 5.79
C ALA A 267 -2.31 -24.11 5.55
N VAL A 268 -2.24 -24.85 4.43
CA VAL A 268 -1.06 -25.62 4.04
C VAL A 268 0.14 -24.70 3.85
N TRP A 269 -0.03 -23.56 3.18
CA TRP A 269 1.06 -22.59 3.01
C TRP A 269 1.51 -22.00 4.36
N LEU A 270 0.59 -21.55 5.21
CA LEU A 270 0.93 -21.01 6.54
C LEU A 270 1.64 -22.04 7.42
N GLN A 271 1.20 -23.30 7.37
CA GLN A 271 1.84 -24.38 8.11
C GLN A 271 3.26 -24.66 7.60
N ASN A 272 3.48 -24.62 6.29
CA ASN A 272 4.82 -24.73 5.70
C ASN A 272 5.72 -23.55 6.09
N LEU A 273 5.18 -22.33 6.12
CA LEU A 273 5.90 -21.15 6.60
C LEU A 273 6.31 -21.30 8.07
N LYS A 274 5.40 -21.78 8.93
CA LYS A 274 5.67 -22.02 10.35
C LYS A 274 6.76 -23.08 10.58
N ASN A 275 6.75 -24.13 9.75
CA ASN A 275 7.70 -25.24 9.82
C ASN A 275 9.08 -24.91 9.22
N ALA A 276 9.21 -23.83 8.43
CA ALA A 276 10.49 -23.44 7.87
C ALA A 276 11.47 -22.95 8.96
N PRO A 277 12.79 -23.14 8.76
CA PRO A 277 13.82 -22.61 9.65
C PRO A 277 13.63 -21.10 9.85
N GLU A 278 13.77 -20.62 11.09
CA GLU A 278 13.46 -19.22 11.45
C GLU A 278 14.17 -18.20 10.55
N GLY A 279 15.46 -18.44 10.26
CA GLY A 279 16.26 -17.57 9.39
C GLY A 279 15.84 -17.56 7.92
N GLU A 280 15.03 -18.54 7.48
CA GLU A 280 14.57 -18.67 6.09
C GLU A 280 13.12 -18.20 5.91
N ARG A 281 12.33 -18.10 7.00
CA ARG A 281 10.87 -17.85 6.94
C ARG A 281 10.50 -16.63 6.12
N PHE A 282 11.21 -15.51 6.28
CA PHE A 282 10.89 -14.31 5.53
C PHE A 282 11.15 -14.49 4.02
N ASP A 283 12.22 -15.19 3.65
CA ASP A 283 12.55 -15.45 2.24
C ASP A 283 11.54 -16.40 1.58
N ARG A 284 10.87 -17.27 2.36
CA ARG A 284 9.77 -18.11 1.87
C ARG A 284 8.56 -17.31 1.38
N LEU A 285 8.42 -16.04 1.77
CA LEU A 285 7.38 -15.17 1.20
C LEU A 285 7.61 -15.00 -0.31
N ARG A 286 8.87 -14.87 -0.77
CA ARG A 286 9.19 -14.65 -2.19
C ARG A 286 8.76 -15.78 -3.12
N THR A 287 8.67 -17.00 -2.58
CA THR A 287 8.26 -18.19 -3.36
C THR A 287 6.79 -18.54 -3.17
N GLN A 288 6.05 -17.78 -2.36
CA GLN A 288 4.69 -18.11 -1.96
C GLN A 288 3.76 -18.39 -3.14
N GLY A 289 3.73 -17.51 -4.15
CA GLY A 289 2.82 -17.68 -5.29
C GLY A 289 3.09 -18.96 -6.07
N VAL A 290 4.37 -19.31 -6.25
CA VAL A 290 4.80 -20.54 -6.91
C VAL A 290 4.51 -21.77 -6.04
N ASP A 291 4.73 -21.67 -4.73
CA ASP A 291 4.48 -22.76 -3.78
C ASP A 291 2.99 -23.09 -3.69
N MET A 292 2.12 -22.08 -3.61
CA MET A 292 0.66 -22.26 -3.63
C MET A 292 0.19 -22.87 -4.96
N ALA A 293 0.70 -22.38 -6.09
CA ALA A 293 0.39 -22.96 -7.40
C ALA A 293 0.86 -24.42 -7.52
N ARG A 294 1.98 -24.78 -6.88
CA ARG A 294 2.49 -26.16 -6.84
C ARG A 294 1.56 -27.07 -6.05
N THR A 295 1.18 -26.68 -4.83
CA THR A 295 0.25 -27.44 -4.00
C THR A 295 -1.07 -27.66 -4.73
N TRP A 296 -1.66 -26.59 -5.28
CA TRP A 296 -2.89 -26.67 -6.06
C TRP A 296 -2.78 -27.60 -7.29
N ALA A 297 -1.68 -27.53 -8.04
CA ALA A 297 -1.47 -28.41 -9.19
C ALA A 297 -1.34 -29.89 -8.79
N GLN A 298 -0.70 -30.17 -7.63
CA GLN A 298 -0.56 -31.53 -7.08
C GLN A 298 -1.91 -32.10 -6.65
N GLU A 299 -2.75 -31.32 -5.95
CA GLU A 299 -4.10 -31.73 -5.55
C GLU A 299 -4.98 -32.09 -6.75
N ARG A 300 -4.80 -31.37 -7.86
CA ARG A 300 -5.48 -31.63 -9.13
C ARG A 300 -4.91 -32.79 -9.93
N LYS A 301 -3.82 -33.41 -9.48
CA LYS A 301 -3.14 -34.52 -10.15
C LYS A 301 -2.79 -34.19 -11.60
N MET A 302 -2.32 -32.97 -11.84
CA MET A 302 -1.83 -32.58 -13.17
C MET A 302 -0.65 -33.47 -13.57
N ASP A 303 -0.51 -33.74 -14.86
CA ASP A 303 0.68 -34.40 -15.37
C ASP A 303 1.92 -33.50 -15.18
N GLU A 304 3.09 -34.12 -15.12
CA GLU A 304 4.36 -33.45 -14.81
C GLU A 304 4.67 -32.32 -15.80
N GLN A 305 4.39 -32.52 -17.09
CA GLN A 305 4.69 -31.52 -18.12
C GLN A 305 3.80 -30.29 -17.96
N THR A 306 2.49 -30.49 -17.76
CA THR A 306 1.54 -29.39 -17.49
C THR A 306 1.91 -28.65 -16.22
N GLN A 307 2.25 -29.37 -15.14
CA GLN A 307 2.66 -28.78 -13.88
C GLN A 307 3.93 -27.92 -14.02
N GLN A 308 4.99 -28.46 -14.64
CA GLN A 308 6.24 -27.71 -14.85
C GLN A 308 6.02 -26.46 -15.72
N GLY A 309 5.25 -26.59 -16.81
CA GLY A 309 4.93 -25.47 -17.69
C GLY A 309 4.14 -24.35 -16.98
N LEU A 310 3.23 -24.73 -16.08
CA LEU A 310 2.48 -23.80 -15.24
C LEU A 310 3.37 -23.08 -14.23
N LEU A 311 4.18 -23.84 -13.49
CA LEU A 311 5.07 -23.28 -12.45
C LEU A 311 6.11 -22.33 -13.06
N ALA A 312 6.66 -22.66 -14.22
CA ALA A 312 7.58 -21.77 -14.94
C ALA A 312 6.90 -20.45 -15.37
N LYS A 313 5.60 -20.47 -15.68
CA LYS A 313 4.84 -19.24 -15.96
C LYS A 313 4.60 -18.43 -14.68
N ALA A 314 4.22 -19.08 -13.58
CA ALA A 314 4.02 -18.43 -12.29
C ALA A 314 5.31 -17.76 -11.80
N GLU A 315 6.45 -18.45 -11.88
CA GLU A 315 7.77 -17.94 -11.51
C GLU A 315 8.16 -16.70 -12.34
N ARG A 316 8.00 -16.76 -13.67
CA ARG A 316 8.23 -15.57 -14.53
C ARG A 316 7.33 -14.40 -14.17
N SER A 317 6.10 -14.68 -13.76
CA SER A 317 5.12 -13.66 -13.36
C SER A 317 5.52 -12.96 -12.06
N THR A 318 6.02 -13.72 -11.08
CA THR A 318 6.60 -13.18 -9.84
C THR A 318 7.82 -12.31 -10.11
N LEU A 319 8.72 -12.76 -10.98
CA LEU A 319 9.95 -12.01 -11.31
C LEU A 319 9.68 -10.73 -12.13
N GLY A 320 8.59 -10.68 -12.89
CA GLY A 320 8.19 -9.51 -13.69
C GLY A 320 7.26 -8.52 -12.95
N ALA A 321 7.04 -8.71 -11.66
CA ALA A 321 6.16 -7.91 -10.81
C ALA A 321 6.75 -6.53 -10.44
#